data_AF-A0A2G9YKN9-F1
#
_entry.id   AF-A0A2G9YKN9-F1
#
_cell.length_a   1.000
_cell.length_b   1.000
_cell.length_c   1.000
_cell.angle_alpha   90.00
_cell.angle_beta   90.00
_cell.angle_gamma   90.00
#
_symmetry.space_group_name_H-M   'P 1'
#
loop_
_entity.id
_entity.type
_entity.pdbx_description
1 polymer ?
#
loop_
_entity_poly.entity_id
_entity_poly.type
_entity_poly.pdbx_seq_one_letter_code
_entity_poly.pdbx_strand_id
1 'polypeptide(L)'
;MIENMYPDKQKDIEVIKALKEKKFIDAKMAGYITDKIVEVMPNLKDVLDKYDIRPKDMIRFQVVSGMCRSQREKKGLNLKQIALSLKVPQYRLKYIESSSVKHISADILESYIDYLGLRKWFNLWKRHNLDVYNRLTGVNK
;
A
#
# COMPACT_ATOMS: atom_id res chain seq x y z
N MET A 1 42.03 8.14 -7.29
CA MET A 1 40.78 8.86 -7.58
C MET A 1 39.70 7.82 -7.80
N ILE A 2 38.92 7.50 -6.75
CA ILE A 2 37.71 6.69 -6.85
C ILE A 2 36.59 7.61 -6.37
N GLU A 3 36.14 8.46 -7.27
CA GLU A 3 34.97 9.31 -7.10
C GLU A 3 33.92 8.78 -8.08
N ASN A 4 32.66 8.71 -7.62
CA ASN A 4 31.45 8.33 -8.37
C ASN A 4 31.01 6.85 -8.33
N MET A 5 30.70 6.33 -7.13
CA MET A 5 29.87 5.11 -7.03
C MET A 5 28.56 5.28 -6.23
N TYR A 6 28.18 6.50 -5.83
CA TYR A 6 26.87 6.73 -5.19
C TYR A 6 26.25 8.08 -5.59
N PRO A 7 25.51 8.15 -6.70
CA PRO A 7 24.70 9.31 -7.04
C PRO A 7 23.46 9.51 -6.13
N ASP A 8 23.15 8.56 -5.23
CA ASP A 8 21.78 8.41 -4.68
C ASP A 8 21.60 8.64 -3.18
N LYS A 9 22.66 8.84 -2.40
CA LYS A 9 22.53 8.98 -0.93
C LYS A 9 21.61 10.12 -0.51
N GLN A 10 21.59 11.22 -1.27
CA GLN A 10 20.72 12.36 -0.98
C GLN A 10 19.24 12.04 -1.23
N LYS A 11 18.91 11.33 -2.32
CA LYS A 11 17.54 10.89 -2.60
C LYS A 11 17.11 9.80 -1.63
N ASP A 12 17.99 8.89 -1.23
CA ASP A 12 17.71 7.91 -0.18
C ASP A 12 17.37 8.59 1.15
N ILE A 13 18.15 9.58 1.57
CA ILE A 13 17.89 10.37 2.77
C ILE A 13 16.54 11.10 2.64
N GLU A 14 16.26 11.72 1.49
CA GLU A 14 14.97 12.39 1.24
C GLU A 14 13.79 11.42 1.24
N VAL A 15 13.95 10.21 0.71
CA VAL A 15 12.90 9.17 0.71
C VAL A 15 12.71 8.61 2.11
N ILE A 16 13.76 8.34 2.87
CA ILE A 16 13.66 7.91 4.26
C ILE A 16 13.04 9.02 5.12
N LYS A 17 13.44 10.27 4.91
CA LYS A 17 12.85 11.43 5.57
C LYS A 17 11.39 11.61 5.18
N ALA A 18 11.05 11.48 3.90
CA ALA A 18 9.67 11.52 3.41
C ALA A 18 8.85 10.31 3.89
N LEU A 19 9.42 9.13 4.08
CA LEU A 19 8.74 7.99 4.72
C LEU A 19 8.46 8.27 6.21
N LYS A 20 9.33 9.05 6.86
CA LYS A 20 9.16 9.50 8.25
C LYS A 20 8.22 10.72 8.39
N GLU A 21 8.20 11.62 7.39
CA GLU A 21 7.50 12.91 7.44
C GLU A 21 6.21 12.97 6.62
N LYS A 22 6.16 12.35 5.43
CA LYS A 22 4.92 12.27 4.63
C LYS A 22 4.01 11.22 5.24
N LYS A 23 2.74 11.61 5.40
CA LYS A 23 1.66 10.69 5.81
C LYS A 23 1.44 9.55 4.80
N PHE A 24 1.83 9.73 3.52
CA PHE A 24 1.56 8.79 2.42
C PHE A 24 2.70 8.71 1.40
N ILE A 25 2.86 7.55 0.76
CA ILE A 25 3.76 7.33 -0.37
C ILE A 25 3.04 7.71 -1.67
N ASP A 26 3.62 8.62 -2.46
CA ASP A 26 3.10 9.03 -3.76
C ASP A 26 3.73 8.23 -4.91
N ALA A 27 3.28 8.47 -6.15
CA ALA A 27 3.73 7.73 -7.33
C ALA A 27 5.24 7.88 -7.61
N LYS A 28 5.82 9.06 -7.39
CA LYS A 28 7.24 9.31 -7.62
C LYS A 28 8.09 8.52 -6.62
N MET A 29 7.72 8.57 -5.35
CA MET A 29 8.42 7.84 -4.30
C MET A 29 8.28 6.33 -4.44
N ALA A 30 7.10 5.84 -4.82
CA ALA A 30 6.87 4.43 -5.10
C ALA A 30 7.68 3.93 -6.31
N GLY A 31 7.84 4.79 -7.34
CA GLY A 31 8.72 4.53 -8.47
C GLY A 31 10.17 4.32 -8.02
N TYR A 32 10.72 5.30 -7.29
CA TYR A 32 12.07 5.21 -6.75
C TYR A 32 12.31 3.94 -5.94
N ILE A 33 11.40 3.61 -5.01
CA ILE A 33 11.50 2.40 -4.18
C ILE A 33 11.47 1.15 -5.07
N THR A 34 10.59 1.10 -6.07
CA THR A 34 10.50 -0.04 -7.00
C THR A 34 11.82 -0.21 -7.76
N ASP A 35 12.38 0.87 -8.28
CA ASP A 35 13.63 0.84 -9.04
C ASP A 35 14.79 0.31 -8.16
N LYS A 36 14.88 0.75 -6.90
CA LYS A 36 15.86 0.24 -5.93
C LYS A 36 15.71 -1.23 -5.60
N ILE A 37 14.48 -1.73 -5.47
CA ILE A 37 14.24 -3.16 -5.23
C ILE A 37 14.69 -3.97 -6.46
N VAL A 38 14.41 -3.50 -7.67
CA VAL A 38 14.82 -4.17 -8.92
C VAL A 38 16.33 -4.13 -9.13
N GLU A 39 17.01 -3.03 -8.77
CA GLU A 39 18.48 -2.96 -8.80
C GLU A 39 19.12 -4.06 -7.94
N VAL A 40 18.57 -4.33 -6.76
CA VAL A 40 19.10 -5.34 -5.82
C VAL A 40 18.66 -6.75 -6.19
N MET A 41 17.50 -6.91 -6.83
CA MET A 41 16.98 -8.20 -7.29
C MET A 41 16.52 -8.10 -8.76
N PRO A 42 17.45 -8.18 -9.73
CA PRO A 42 17.13 -7.96 -11.16
C PRO A 42 16.03 -8.90 -11.70
N ASN A 43 16.06 -10.17 -11.29
CA ASN A 43 15.08 -11.18 -11.69
C ASN A 43 13.67 -10.92 -11.13
N LEU A 44 13.51 -9.98 -10.18
CA LEU A 44 12.20 -9.66 -9.62
C LEU A 44 11.29 -9.04 -10.68
N LYS A 45 11.82 -8.25 -11.62
CA LYS A 45 11.02 -7.59 -12.64
C LYS A 45 10.24 -8.61 -13.48
N ASP A 46 10.91 -9.64 -13.97
CA ASP A 46 10.29 -10.69 -14.79
C ASP A 46 9.20 -11.45 -14.02
N VAL A 47 9.42 -11.67 -12.72
CA VAL A 47 8.43 -12.29 -11.82
C VAL A 47 7.21 -11.38 -11.66
N LEU A 48 7.42 -10.09 -11.42
CA LEU A 48 6.34 -9.13 -11.25
C LEU A 48 5.49 -9.03 -12.52
N ASP A 49 6.13 -8.96 -13.68
CA ASP A 49 5.48 -8.89 -14.99
C ASP A 49 4.68 -10.18 -15.26
N LYS A 50 5.28 -11.35 -15.00
CA LYS A 50 4.62 -12.67 -15.20
C LYS A 50 3.33 -12.82 -14.41
N TYR A 51 3.24 -12.23 -13.21
CA TYR A 51 2.07 -12.38 -12.34
C TYR A 51 1.13 -11.15 -12.36
N ASP A 52 1.38 -10.17 -13.24
CA ASP A 52 0.68 -8.88 -13.29
C ASP A 52 0.63 -8.22 -11.90
N ILE A 53 1.78 -8.20 -11.24
CA ILE A 53 1.97 -7.52 -9.96
C ILE A 53 2.42 -6.10 -10.25
N ARG A 54 1.77 -5.11 -9.62
CA ARG A 54 2.12 -3.69 -9.73
C ARG A 54 2.79 -3.23 -8.45
N PRO A 55 4.14 -3.23 -8.37
CA PRO A 55 4.86 -2.95 -7.13
C PRO A 55 4.57 -1.56 -6.59
N LYS A 56 4.47 -0.57 -7.50
CA LYS A 56 4.16 0.82 -7.15
C LYS A 56 2.84 0.92 -6.40
N ASP A 57 1.82 0.17 -6.82
CA ASP A 57 0.51 0.15 -6.15
C ASP A 57 0.59 -0.53 -4.79
N MET A 58 1.30 -1.66 -4.71
CA MET A 58 1.53 -2.37 -3.45
C MET A 58 2.24 -1.49 -2.42
N ILE A 59 3.34 -0.84 -2.81
CA ILE A 59 4.11 0.05 -1.95
C ILE A 59 3.23 1.21 -1.44
N ARG A 60 2.45 1.84 -2.33
CA ARG A 60 1.55 2.95 -1.94
C ARG A 60 0.42 2.49 -1.03
N PHE A 61 -0.06 1.26 -1.20
CA PHE A 61 -1.14 0.68 -0.41
C PHE A 61 -0.67 0.07 0.93
N GLN A 62 0.63 -0.23 1.08
CA GLN A 62 1.18 -0.76 2.34
C GLN A 62 0.86 0.14 3.55
N VAL A 63 0.86 1.46 3.37
CA VAL A 63 0.50 2.41 4.43
C VAL A 63 -0.96 2.24 4.88
N VAL A 64 -1.89 1.99 3.96
CA VAL A 64 -3.30 1.67 4.28
C VAL A 64 -3.39 0.35 5.02
N SER A 65 -2.67 -0.66 4.54
CA SER A 65 -2.66 -2.00 5.16
C SER A 65 -2.15 -1.95 6.60
N GLY A 66 -1.04 -1.24 6.82
CA GLY A 66 -0.46 -1.02 8.14
C GLY A 66 -1.39 -0.24 9.05
N MET A 67 -2.00 0.85 8.56
CA MET A 67 -2.94 1.65 9.36
C MET A 67 -4.18 0.84 9.78
N CYS A 68 -4.76 0.04 8.88
CA CYS A 68 -5.87 -0.84 9.21
C CYS A 68 -5.48 -1.84 10.30
N ARG A 69 -4.34 -2.51 10.13
CA ARG A 69 -3.83 -3.49 11.09
C ARG A 69 -3.59 -2.87 12.46
N SER A 70 -2.84 -1.78 12.52
CA SER A 70 -2.53 -1.09 13.77
C SER A 70 -3.78 -0.58 14.48
N GLN A 71 -4.75 -0.03 13.74
CA GLN A 71 -6.00 0.44 14.33
C GLN A 71 -6.88 -0.71 14.83
N ARG A 72 -6.92 -1.83 14.09
CA ARG A 72 -7.60 -3.05 14.52
C ARG A 72 -6.99 -3.58 15.83
N GLU A 73 -5.67 -3.73 15.86
CA GLU A 73 -4.92 -4.23 17.01
C GLU A 73 -5.06 -3.32 18.23
N LYS A 74 -4.98 -2.00 18.04
CA LYS A 74 -5.20 -1.00 19.11
C LYS A 74 -6.59 -1.12 19.76
N LYS A 75 -7.60 -1.51 18.99
CA LYS A 75 -8.97 -1.74 19.48
C LYS A 75 -9.19 -3.16 20.02
N GLY A 76 -8.18 -4.03 20.01
CA GLY A 76 -8.30 -5.42 20.45
C GLY A 76 -9.21 -6.28 19.57
N LEU A 77 -9.43 -5.88 18.31
CA LEU A 77 -10.39 -6.53 17.42
C LEU A 77 -9.77 -7.70 16.64
N ASN A 78 -10.48 -8.83 16.56
CA ASN A 78 -10.12 -9.94 15.69
C ASN A 78 -10.79 -9.79 14.31
N LEU A 79 -10.05 -10.10 13.22
CA LEU A 79 -10.59 -10.16 11.87
C LEU A 79 -11.84 -11.03 11.74
N LYS A 80 -11.95 -12.14 12.48
CA LYS A 80 -13.15 -12.99 12.47
C LYS A 80 -14.39 -12.25 12.96
N GLN A 81 -14.27 -11.46 14.02
CA GLN A 81 -15.39 -10.68 14.58
C GLN A 81 -15.81 -9.58 13.61
N ILE A 82 -14.84 -8.86 13.04
CA ILE A 82 -15.12 -7.79 12.08
C ILE A 82 -15.77 -8.34 10.81
N ALA A 83 -15.26 -9.46 10.30
CA ALA A 83 -15.81 -10.16 9.14
C ALA A 83 -17.30 -10.51 9.34
N LEU A 84 -17.66 -11.01 10.53
CA LEU A 84 -19.05 -11.27 10.90
C LEU A 84 -19.88 -9.98 10.95
N SER A 85 -19.39 -8.93 11.63
CA SER A 85 -20.10 -7.64 11.72
C SER A 85 -20.34 -6.99 10.37
N LEU A 86 -19.36 -7.07 9.47
CA LEU A 86 -19.43 -6.52 8.12
C LEU A 86 -20.10 -7.47 7.11
N LYS A 87 -20.43 -8.70 7.50
CA LYS A 87 -20.97 -9.75 6.62
C LYS A 87 -20.09 -10.02 5.40
N VAL A 88 -18.77 -10.03 5.59
CA VAL A 88 -17.78 -10.31 4.53
C VAL A 88 -16.94 -11.54 4.89
N PRO A 89 -16.45 -12.31 3.91
CA PRO A 89 -15.51 -13.39 4.19
C PRO A 89 -14.21 -12.87 4.83
N GLN A 90 -13.74 -13.50 5.90
CA GLN A 90 -12.53 -13.07 6.64
C GLN A 90 -11.30 -12.89 5.76
N TYR A 91 -11.12 -13.75 4.75
CA TYR A 91 -9.97 -13.68 3.84
C TYR A 91 -9.94 -12.36 3.04
N ARG A 92 -11.08 -11.71 2.81
CA ARG A 92 -11.15 -10.40 2.13
C ARG A 92 -10.52 -9.29 2.98
N LEU A 93 -10.74 -9.32 4.29
CA LEU A 93 -10.07 -8.39 5.22
C LEU A 93 -8.57 -8.70 5.32
N LYS A 94 -8.20 -9.99 5.24
CA LYS A 94 -6.78 -10.39 5.21
C LYS A 94 -6.06 -9.83 3.97
N TYR A 95 -6.69 -9.82 2.79
CA TYR A 95 -6.10 -9.20 1.60
C TYR A 95 -5.82 -7.70 1.77
N ILE A 96 -6.69 -6.99 2.51
CA ILE A 96 -6.48 -5.58 2.82
C ILE A 96 -5.25 -5.42 3.71
N GLU A 97 -5.13 -6.19 4.80
CA GLU A 97 -3.99 -6.07 5.71
C GLU A 97 -2.68 -6.64 5.18
N SER A 98 -2.71 -7.51 4.16
CA SER A 98 -1.52 -8.07 3.51
C SER A 98 -1.11 -7.33 2.23
N SER A 99 -1.73 -6.18 1.93
CA SER A 99 -1.48 -5.38 0.73
C SER A 99 -1.64 -6.17 -0.58
N SER A 100 -2.59 -7.11 -0.61
CA SER A 100 -2.86 -7.94 -1.78
C SER A 100 -3.78 -7.20 -2.76
N VAL A 101 -3.28 -6.07 -3.29
CA VAL A 101 -4.02 -5.05 -4.06
C VAL A 101 -4.92 -5.65 -5.14
N LYS A 102 -4.43 -6.66 -5.87
CA LYS A 102 -5.17 -7.37 -6.94
C LYS A 102 -6.48 -8.03 -6.48
N HIS A 103 -6.59 -8.38 -5.20
CA HIS A 103 -7.72 -9.11 -4.63
C HIS A 103 -8.60 -8.26 -3.72
N ILE A 104 -8.25 -6.98 -3.53
CA ILE A 104 -9.01 -6.04 -2.71
C ILE A 104 -10.22 -5.54 -3.50
N SER A 105 -11.38 -5.59 -2.85
CA SER A 105 -12.61 -4.98 -3.34
C SER A 105 -12.78 -3.62 -2.67
N ALA A 106 -13.03 -2.57 -3.45
CA ALA A 106 -13.09 -1.19 -2.94
C ALA A 106 -14.24 -0.97 -1.93
N ASP A 107 -15.39 -1.58 -2.16
CA ASP A 107 -16.55 -1.57 -1.24
C ASP A 107 -16.18 -2.18 0.13
N ILE A 108 -15.57 -3.37 0.15
CA ILE A 108 -15.13 -4.05 1.37
C ILE A 108 -14.05 -3.22 2.09
N LEU A 109 -13.11 -2.63 1.32
CA LEU A 109 -12.11 -1.73 1.87
C LEU A 109 -12.75 -0.54 2.56
N GLU A 110 -13.70 0.13 1.91
CA GLU A 110 -14.37 1.30 2.47
C GLU A 110 -15.20 0.97 3.71
N SER A 111 -15.97 -0.12 3.70
CA SER A 111 -16.69 -0.58 4.89
C SER A 111 -15.75 -0.91 6.05
N TYR A 112 -14.58 -1.51 5.76
CA TYR A 112 -13.60 -1.82 6.77
C TYR A 112 -12.93 -0.56 7.35
N ILE A 113 -12.63 0.42 6.50
CA ILE A 113 -12.11 1.74 6.89
C ILE A 113 -13.10 2.46 7.82
N ASP A 114 -14.40 2.42 7.51
CA ASP A 114 -15.44 2.98 8.38
C ASP A 114 -15.51 2.29 9.72
N TYR A 115 -15.53 0.95 9.72
CA TYR A 115 -15.55 0.16 10.95
C TYR A 115 -14.39 0.50 11.88
N LEU A 116 -13.20 0.75 11.32
CA LEU A 116 -12.03 1.14 12.08
C LEU A 116 -12.01 2.62 12.50
N GLY A 117 -12.91 3.45 11.96
CA GLY A 117 -12.97 4.89 12.20
C GLY A 117 -11.85 5.65 11.48
N LEU A 118 -11.38 5.14 10.34
CA LEU A 118 -10.24 5.67 9.59
C LEU A 118 -10.63 6.58 8.43
N ARG A 119 -11.93 6.83 8.20
CA ARG A 119 -12.45 7.51 7.01
C ARG A 119 -11.76 8.84 6.69
N LYS A 120 -11.57 9.73 7.67
CA LYS A 120 -10.91 11.02 7.47
C LYS A 120 -9.48 10.86 6.97
N TRP A 121 -8.72 9.94 7.57
CA TRP A 121 -7.35 9.65 7.20
C TRP A 121 -7.28 8.99 5.82
N PHE A 122 -8.14 8.00 5.55
CA PHE A 122 -8.19 7.30 4.28
C PHE A 122 -8.55 8.22 3.11
N ASN A 123 -9.46 9.18 3.32
CA ASN A 123 -9.79 10.17 2.29
C ASN A 123 -8.59 11.07 1.93
N LEU A 124 -7.69 11.36 2.89
CA LEU A 124 -6.44 12.04 2.58
C LEU A 124 -5.51 11.15 1.75
N TRP A 125 -5.36 9.86 2.12
CA TRP A 125 -4.58 8.91 1.31
C TRP A 125 -5.13 8.83 -0.12
N LYS A 126 -6.45 8.70 -0.27
CA LYS A 126 -7.16 8.58 -1.55
C LYS A 126 -6.92 9.79 -2.45
N ARG A 127 -6.86 11.01 -1.91
CA ARG A 127 -6.55 12.22 -2.70
C ARG A 127 -5.16 12.19 -3.33
N HIS A 128 -4.17 11.61 -2.63
CA HIS A 128 -2.81 11.46 -3.15
C HIS A 128 -2.61 10.19 -3.98
N ASN A 129 -3.57 9.27 -3.95
CA ASN A 129 -3.47 7.94 -4.54
C ASN A 129 -4.72 7.53 -5.32
N LEU A 130 -5.38 8.50 -5.96
CA LEU A 130 -6.65 8.30 -6.64
C LEU A 130 -6.53 7.27 -7.77
N ASP A 131 -5.39 7.27 -8.48
CA ASP A 131 -5.09 6.31 -9.53
C ASP A 131 -5.03 4.87 -9.02
N VAL A 132 -4.42 4.65 -7.85
CA VAL A 132 -4.38 3.33 -7.18
C VAL A 132 -5.80 2.93 -6.77
N TYR A 133 -6.53 3.84 -6.14
CA TYR A 133 -7.90 3.59 -5.71
C TYR A 133 -8.82 3.25 -6.89
N ASN A 134 -8.73 3.96 -8.02
CA ASN A 134 -9.55 3.69 -9.20
C ASN A 134 -9.26 2.30 -9.83
N ARG A 135 -8.04 1.77 -9.65
CA ARG A 135 -7.73 0.40 -10.05
C ARG A 135 -8.37 -0.64 -9.12
N LEU A 136 -8.50 -0.33 -7.83
CA LEU A 136 -9.22 -1.17 -6.86
C LEU A 136 -10.72 -1.26 -7.16
N THR A 137 -11.32 -0.20 -7.69
CA THR A 137 -12.75 -0.15 -8.05
C THR A 137 -13.06 -0.82 -9.38
N GLY A 138 -12.05 -1.18 -10.17
CA GLY A 138 -12.24 -1.73 -11.51
C GLY A 138 -12.70 -0.71 -12.56
N VAL A 139 -12.71 0.59 -12.24
CA VAL A 139 -13.14 1.67 -13.15
C VAL A 139 -12.20 1.84 -14.37
N ASN A 140 -11.02 1.23 -14.33
CA ASN A 140 -10.03 1.22 -15.42
C ASN A 140 -9.58 -0.21 -15.80
N LYS A 141 -10.47 -1.21 -15.72
CA LYS A 141 -10.23 -2.54 -16.30
C LYS A 141 -10.82 -2.65 -17.69
#